data_AF-A0A661WP83-F1
#
_entry.id   AF-A0A661WP83-F1
#
_cell.length_a   1.000
_cell.length_b   1.000
_cell.length_c   1.000
_cell.angle_alpha   90.00
_cell.angle_beta   90.00
_cell.angle_gamma   90.00
#
_symmetry.space_group_name_H-M   'P 1'
#
loop_
_entity.id
_entity.type
_entity.pdbx_description
1 polymer ?
#
loop_
_entity_poly.entity_id
_entity_poly.type
_entity_poly.pdbx_seq_one_letter_code
_entity_poly.pdbx_strand_id
1 'polypeptide(L)'
;MLVGAVSLVLPGCSFPTSNTDAMPDLVSQTGKLYSGGNTDAARFVCHRVRDGQHFNRGAEDTGEIYDLVVVGAGLGGLTAAFFYNQEHPEEKILLLDNHSDFGGDAQRNELTVKDQNIIVTQGGDYQWNIEGDYRAVKKLWDDLEIDLSKTSKLRFPPEAERDNMFFDGEWIIDFWETGYRSDSSPWPKQTQNDYDAFFEYMGSFKWTPWSKVKKDLAGLDKISFKEWIEDVNGWDPQLSHLIDMWVRADYGAGVD
;
A
#
# COMPACT_ATOMS: atom_id res chain seq x y z
N MET A 1 6.60 -3.22 5.72
CA MET A 1 6.71 -1.77 5.92
C MET A 1 5.94 -1.16 4.76
N LEU A 2 4.80 -0.54 5.05
CA LEU A 2 3.87 -0.05 4.04
C LEU A 2 4.18 1.44 3.86
N VAL A 3 4.92 1.80 2.82
CA VAL A 3 5.07 3.20 2.44
C VAL A 3 3.77 3.58 1.75
N GLY A 4 2.94 4.39 2.40
CA GLY A 4 1.78 5.02 1.78
C GLY A 4 2.21 6.12 0.83
N ALA A 5 3.00 5.78 -0.20
CA ALA A 5 3.29 6.67 -1.30
C ALA A 5 2.21 6.47 -2.37
N VAL A 6 1.50 7.55 -2.71
CA VAL A 6 0.85 7.62 -4.02
C VAL A 6 2.00 7.65 -5.03
N SER A 7 2.35 6.49 -5.59
CA SER A 7 3.35 6.41 -6.65
C SER A 7 2.72 6.91 -7.94
N LEU A 8 3.15 8.09 -8.38
CA LEU A 8 2.79 8.62 -9.69
C LEU A 8 3.74 8.04 -10.72
N VAL A 9 3.26 7.09 -11.54
CA VAL A 9 4.09 6.44 -12.55
C VAL A 9 3.93 7.16 -13.89
N LEU A 10 4.96 7.90 -14.29
CA LEU A 10 5.07 8.54 -15.61
C LEU A 10 6.00 7.72 -16.50
N PRO A 11 5.51 7.02 -17.54
CA PRO A 11 6.39 6.39 -18.51
C PRO A 11 7.09 7.44 -19.37
N GLY A 12 8.38 7.69 -19.07
CA GLY A 12 9.36 8.22 -20.04
C GLY A 12 9.43 9.73 -20.29
N CYS A 13 9.56 10.59 -19.27
CA CYS A 13 9.90 12.01 -19.50
C CYS A 13 10.93 12.59 -18.54
N SER A 14 11.92 13.28 -19.12
CA SER A 14 12.83 14.22 -18.46
C SER A 14 12.04 15.39 -17.86
N PHE A 15 12.31 15.76 -16.62
CA PHE A 15 11.64 16.87 -15.93
C PHE A 15 11.94 18.22 -16.62
N PRO A 16 10.93 18.98 -17.11
CA PRO A 16 11.10 20.38 -17.42
C PRO A 16 10.97 21.20 -16.14
N THR A 17 11.80 22.25 -16.04
CA THR A 17 11.75 23.26 -14.99
C THR A 17 10.39 23.98 -14.97
N SER A 18 10.00 24.44 -13.77
CA SER A 18 8.71 25.05 -13.44
C SER A 18 8.29 26.16 -14.42
N ASN A 19 7.26 25.88 -15.23
CA ASN A 19 6.48 26.91 -15.91
C ASN A 19 5.08 26.95 -15.30
N THR A 20 4.57 28.18 -15.13
CA THR A 20 3.26 28.54 -14.58
C THR A 20 2.11 28.26 -15.55
N ASP A 21 2.17 27.18 -16.32
CA ASP A 21 1.09 26.81 -17.22
C ASP A 21 -0.12 26.33 -16.42
N ALA A 22 -1.31 26.65 -16.93
CA ALA A 22 -2.56 26.12 -16.37
C ALA A 22 -2.46 24.60 -16.22
N MET A 23 -2.98 24.07 -15.11
CA MET A 23 -3.01 22.63 -14.88
C MET A 23 -3.61 21.92 -16.09
N PRO A 24 -2.94 20.90 -16.66
CA PRO A 24 -3.48 20.18 -17.81
C PRO A 24 -4.79 19.50 -17.43
N ASP A 25 -5.71 19.41 -18.39
CA ASP A 25 -6.98 18.70 -18.19
C ASP A 25 -6.69 17.24 -17.83
N LEU A 26 -7.27 16.80 -16.71
CA LEU A 26 -7.22 15.42 -16.24
C LEU A 26 -8.44 14.68 -16.78
N VAL A 27 -8.21 13.74 -17.70
CA VAL A 27 -9.27 12.87 -18.22
C VAL A 27 -9.10 11.48 -17.59
N SER A 28 -10.10 11.07 -16.81
CA SER A 28 -10.19 9.71 -16.29
C SER A 28 -10.65 8.74 -17.37
N GLN A 29 -9.93 7.63 -17.54
CA GLN A 29 -10.36 6.55 -18.44
C GLN A 29 -11.32 5.57 -17.75
N THR A 30 -11.26 5.44 -16.43
CA THR A 30 -12.04 4.45 -15.65
C THR A 30 -13.30 5.02 -14.98
N GLY A 31 -13.62 6.30 -15.18
CA GLY A 31 -14.81 6.94 -14.61
C GLY A 31 -14.49 7.88 -13.45
N LYS A 32 -15.22 7.82 -12.33
CA LYS A 32 -14.97 8.70 -11.17
C LYS A 32 -13.60 8.38 -10.58
N LEU A 33 -12.69 9.35 -10.63
CA LEU A 33 -11.40 9.25 -9.96
C LEU A 33 -11.61 9.22 -8.46
N TYR A 34 -11.06 8.19 -7.83
CA TYR A 34 -11.06 8.07 -6.40
C TYR A 34 -9.62 7.85 -5.92
N SER A 35 -9.15 8.77 -5.07
CA SER A 35 -7.79 8.77 -4.54
C SER A 35 -7.84 8.84 -3.02
N GLY A 36 -7.52 7.73 -2.34
CA GLY A 36 -7.36 7.66 -0.88
C GLY A 36 -8.05 6.48 -0.17
N GLY A 37 -8.20 5.33 -0.81
CA GLY A 37 -8.82 4.10 -0.27
C GLY A 37 -10.34 4.10 0.00
N ASN A 38 -10.99 5.22 0.36
CA ASN A 38 -12.44 5.29 0.61
C ASN A 38 -13.15 6.66 0.45
N THR A 39 -14.32 6.73 -0.22
CA THR A 39 -15.04 8.00 -0.43
C THR A 39 -15.44 8.71 0.88
N ASP A 40 -15.47 10.04 0.89
CA ASP A 40 -15.96 10.83 2.04
C ASP A 40 -17.32 10.32 2.54
N ALA A 41 -18.25 10.11 1.60
CA ALA A 41 -19.58 9.62 1.89
C ALA A 41 -19.56 8.29 2.67
N ALA A 42 -18.67 7.37 2.29
CA ALA A 42 -18.51 6.10 2.97
C ALA A 42 -17.75 6.23 4.31
N ARG A 43 -16.68 7.03 4.40
CA ARG A 43 -15.93 7.28 5.64
C ARG A 43 -16.78 7.89 6.75
N PHE A 44 -17.72 8.78 6.41
CA PHE A 44 -18.59 9.40 7.41
C PHE A 44 -19.70 8.48 7.92
N VAL A 45 -20.03 7.38 7.24
CA VAL A 45 -21.10 6.47 7.69
C VAL A 45 -20.78 5.86 9.06
N CYS A 46 -19.56 5.35 9.26
CA CYS A 46 -19.15 4.76 10.54
C CYS A 46 -19.17 5.78 11.69
N HIS A 47 -18.74 7.01 11.42
CA HIS A 47 -18.80 8.10 12.39
C HIS A 47 -20.23 8.43 12.80
N ARG A 48 -21.16 8.45 11.85
CA ARG A 48 -22.58 8.65 12.13
C ARG A 48 -23.15 7.54 13.03
N VAL A 49 -22.80 6.27 12.80
CA VAL A 49 -23.21 5.16 13.69
C VAL A 49 -22.65 5.36 15.10
N ARG A 50 -21.36 5.64 15.21
CA ARG A 50 -20.69 5.93 16.49
C ARG A 50 -21.39 7.08 17.23
N ASP A 51 -21.79 8.11 16.50
CA ASP A 51 -22.44 9.31 17.02
C ASP A 51 -23.96 9.11 17.26
N GLY A 52 -24.44 7.86 17.23
CA GLY A 52 -25.80 7.48 17.60
C GLY A 52 -26.84 7.58 16.48
N GLN A 53 -26.41 7.81 15.23
CA GLN A 53 -27.32 7.75 14.11
C GLN A 53 -27.70 6.30 13.82
N HIS A 54 -29.00 6.05 13.73
CA HIS A 54 -29.55 4.76 13.32
C HIS A 54 -30.07 4.86 11.88
N PHE A 55 -29.77 3.85 11.08
CA PHE A 55 -30.27 3.74 9.71
C PHE A 55 -31.49 2.82 9.67
N ASN A 56 -32.66 3.35 10.07
CA ASN A 56 -33.94 2.71 9.76
C ASN A 56 -34.30 2.98 8.30
N ARG A 57 -33.54 2.39 7.37
CA ARG A 57 -34.05 2.20 6.02
C ARG A 57 -34.87 0.92 6.10
N GLY A 58 -36.17 1.02 5.87
CA GLY A 58 -37.04 -0.15 5.81
C GLY A 58 -36.41 -1.18 4.90
N ALA A 59 -35.88 -2.26 5.49
CA ALA A 59 -35.35 -3.36 4.72
C ALA A 59 -36.55 -4.00 4.04
N GLU A 60 -36.56 -3.95 2.72
CA GLU A 60 -37.56 -4.68 1.93
C GLU A 60 -37.08 -6.12 1.81
N ASP A 61 -37.97 -7.06 2.14
CA ASP A 61 -37.73 -8.46 1.85
C ASP A 61 -37.91 -8.67 0.34
N THR A 62 -36.80 -8.85 -0.37
CA THR A 62 -36.82 -9.09 -1.82
C THR A 62 -37.23 -10.52 -2.18
N GLY A 63 -37.32 -11.43 -1.19
CA GLY A 63 -37.54 -12.86 -1.40
C GLY A 63 -36.35 -13.58 -2.03
N GLU A 64 -35.21 -12.90 -2.21
CA GLU A 64 -34.00 -13.50 -2.75
C GLU A 64 -33.23 -14.28 -1.68
N ILE A 65 -32.73 -15.45 -2.07
CA ILE A 65 -31.90 -16.32 -1.23
C ILE A 65 -30.53 -16.40 -1.91
N TYR A 66 -29.47 -16.29 -1.10
CA TYR A 66 -28.08 -16.38 -1.52
C TYR A 66 -27.36 -17.38 -0.62
N ASP A 67 -26.49 -18.18 -1.21
CA ASP A 67 -25.70 -19.19 -0.52
C ASP A 67 -24.44 -18.57 0.12
N LEU A 68 -23.93 -17.50 -0.49
CA LEU A 68 -22.83 -16.69 0.03
C LEU A 68 -23.14 -15.19 -0.09
N VAL A 69 -22.89 -14.46 1.01
CA VAL A 69 -22.88 -12.99 1.02
C VAL A 69 -21.47 -12.50 1.32
N VAL A 70 -20.91 -11.70 0.42
CA VAL A 70 -19.60 -11.08 0.57
C VAL A 70 -19.77 -9.57 0.72
N VAL A 71 -19.23 -9.01 1.80
CA VAL A 71 -19.25 -7.56 2.06
C VAL A 71 -17.86 -6.99 1.79
N GLY A 72 -17.77 -6.15 0.77
CA GLY A 72 -16.56 -5.60 0.19
C GLY A 72 -16.15 -6.34 -1.09
N ALA A 73 -16.20 -5.65 -2.22
CA ALA A 73 -15.76 -6.07 -3.55
C ALA A 73 -14.30 -5.66 -3.84
N GLY A 74 -13.46 -5.56 -2.81
CA GLY A 74 -12.00 -5.47 -2.96
C GLY A 74 -11.37 -6.83 -3.28
N LEU A 75 -10.03 -6.88 -3.40
CA LEU A 75 -9.28 -8.12 -3.69
C LEU A 75 -9.72 -9.30 -2.82
N GLY A 76 -9.78 -9.12 -1.49
CA GLY A 76 -10.16 -10.19 -0.57
C GLY A 76 -11.55 -10.76 -0.82
N GLY A 77 -12.55 -9.89 -1.03
CA GLY A 77 -13.93 -10.34 -1.27
C GLY A 77 -14.13 -10.94 -2.66
N LEU A 78 -13.52 -10.34 -3.70
CA LEU A 78 -13.54 -10.90 -5.05
C LEU A 78 -12.83 -12.25 -5.11
N THR A 79 -11.68 -12.42 -4.44
CA THR A 79 -10.98 -13.70 -4.37
C THR A 79 -11.77 -14.76 -3.59
N ALA A 80 -12.44 -14.38 -2.49
CA ALA A 80 -13.31 -15.28 -1.76
C ALA A 80 -14.49 -15.75 -2.63
N ALA A 81 -15.18 -14.82 -3.29
CA ALA A 81 -16.28 -15.14 -4.21
C ALA A 81 -15.81 -16.00 -5.40
N PHE A 82 -14.63 -15.70 -5.97
CA PHE A 82 -14.06 -16.44 -7.08
C PHE A 82 -13.80 -17.90 -6.74
N PHE A 83 -13.07 -18.17 -5.65
CA PHE A 83 -12.77 -19.55 -5.25
C PHE A 83 -14.02 -20.29 -4.78
N TYR A 84 -14.95 -19.62 -4.10
CA TYR A 84 -16.23 -20.22 -3.75
C TYR A 84 -17.01 -20.66 -5.01
N ASN A 85 -17.10 -19.78 -6.01
CA ASN A 85 -17.77 -20.09 -7.27
C ASN A 85 -17.09 -21.23 -8.06
N GLN A 86 -15.76 -21.40 -7.93
CA GLN A 86 -15.07 -22.54 -8.53
C GLN A 86 -15.48 -23.89 -7.89
N GLU A 87 -15.72 -23.91 -6.58
CA GLU A 87 -16.16 -25.10 -5.85
C GLU A 87 -17.68 -25.32 -5.96
N HIS A 88 -18.44 -24.23 -6.07
CA HIS A 88 -19.91 -24.18 -6.01
C HIS A 88 -20.51 -23.38 -7.18
N PRO A 89 -20.39 -23.83 -8.44
CA PRO A 89 -20.74 -23.04 -9.63
C PRO A 89 -22.25 -22.77 -9.80
N GLU A 90 -23.11 -23.53 -9.10
CA GLU A 90 -24.57 -23.40 -9.17
C GLU A 90 -25.14 -22.52 -8.03
N GLU A 91 -24.30 -22.11 -7.08
CA GLU A 91 -24.71 -21.36 -5.90
C GLU A 91 -24.74 -19.85 -6.16
N LYS A 92 -25.70 -19.16 -5.54
CA LYS A 92 -25.92 -17.73 -5.78
C LYS A 92 -25.12 -16.89 -4.79
N ILE A 93 -24.17 -16.10 -5.31
CA ILE A 93 -23.33 -15.20 -4.51
C ILE A 93 -23.88 -13.76 -4.59
N LEU A 94 -24.06 -13.12 -3.44
CA LEU A 94 -24.31 -11.67 -3.33
C LEU A 94 -23.01 -10.95 -2.96
N LEU A 95 -22.53 -10.09 -3.85
CA LEU A 95 -21.43 -9.17 -3.56
C LEU A 95 -21.99 -7.78 -3.23
N LEU A 96 -21.61 -7.23 -2.09
CA LEU A 96 -22.02 -5.90 -1.65
C LEU A 96 -20.79 -5.00 -1.52
N ASP A 97 -20.79 -3.85 -2.16
CA ASP A 97 -19.79 -2.81 -1.92
C ASP A 97 -20.48 -1.46 -1.72
N ASN A 98 -19.86 -0.60 -0.91
CA ASN A 98 -20.32 0.76 -0.69
C ASN A 98 -19.73 1.75 -1.71
N HIS A 99 -18.77 1.32 -2.53
CA HIS A 99 -18.24 2.05 -3.67
C HIS A 99 -19.09 1.83 -4.92
N SER A 100 -18.98 2.76 -5.87
CA SER A 100 -19.66 2.65 -7.16
C SER A 100 -19.01 1.66 -8.12
N ASP A 101 -17.83 1.15 -7.77
CA ASP A 101 -17.02 0.25 -8.56
C ASP A 101 -16.26 -0.72 -7.63
N PHE A 102 -15.77 -1.82 -8.18
CA PHE A 102 -15.03 -2.86 -7.44
C PHE A 102 -13.52 -2.56 -7.37
N GLY A 103 -12.79 -3.38 -6.62
CA GLY A 103 -11.32 -3.30 -6.48
C GLY A 103 -10.86 -2.75 -5.13
N GLY A 104 -11.69 -1.97 -4.44
CA GLY A 104 -11.37 -1.39 -3.13
C GLY A 104 -10.05 -0.59 -3.18
N ASP A 105 -9.17 -0.79 -2.21
CA ASP A 105 -7.86 -0.11 -2.15
C ASP A 105 -6.86 -0.57 -3.24
N ALA A 106 -7.24 -1.55 -4.07
CA ALA A 106 -6.48 -1.98 -5.25
C ALA A 106 -7.12 -1.49 -6.56
N GLN A 107 -8.06 -0.54 -6.50
CA GLN A 107 -8.64 0.06 -7.70
C GLN A 107 -7.55 0.81 -8.48
N ARG A 108 -7.40 0.45 -9.76
CA ARG A 108 -6.45 1.09 -10.67
C ARG A 108 -7.08 2.32 -11.32
N ASN A 109 -6.49 3.49 -11.06
CA ASN A 109 -6.91 4.74 -11.68
C ASN A 109 -6.02 5.02 -12.90
N GLU A 110 -6.62 5.09 -14.10
CA GLU A 110 -5.90 5.44 -15.32
C GLU A 110 -6.32 6.82 -15.82
N LEU A 111 -5.33 7.67 -16.04
CA LEU A 111 -5.48 9.05 -16.47
C LEU A 111 -4.78 9.24 -17.81
N THR A 112 -5.34 10.10 -18.65
CA THR A 112 -4.58 10.68 -19.76
C THR A 112 -4.27 12.14 -19.46
N VAL A 113 -2.98 12.49 -19.51
CA VAL A 113 -2.49 13.86 -19.31
C VAL A 113 -1.53 14.19 -20.43
N LYS A 114 -1.86 15.20 -21.25
CA LYS A 114 -1.04 15.60 -22.42
C LYS A 114 -0.66 14.39 -23.30
N ASP A 115 -1.65 13.57 -23.65
CA ASP A 115 -1.50 12.33 -24.43
C ASP A 115 -0.64 11.22 -23.78
N GLN A 116 -0.27 11.38 -22.50
CA GLN A 116 0.42 10.36 -21.72
C GLN A 116 -0.56 9.61 -20.82
N ASN A 117 -0.45 8.28 -20.82
CA ASN A 117 -1.18 7.45 -19.87
C ASN A 117 -0.42 7.43 -18.54
N ILE A 118 -1.13 7.79 -17.47
CA ILE A 118 -0.63 7.77 -16.10
C ILE A 118 -1.48 6.77 -15.34
N ILE A 119 -0.81 5.84 -14.66
CA ILE A 119 -1.45 4.96 -13.70
C ILE A 119 -1.22 5.55 -12.32
N VAL A 120 -2.30 5.79 -11.59
CA VAL A 120 -2.28 6.24 -10.20
C VAL A 120 -2.69 5.06 -9.34
N THR A 121 -1.69 4.50 -8.68
CA THR A 121 -1.82 3.36 -7.79
C THR A 121 -2.50 3.77 -6.47
N GLN A 122 -3.17 2.83 -5.82
CA GLN A 122 -3.75 2.95 -4.48
C GLN A 122 -2.99 2.00 -3.53
N GLY A 123 -3.30 1.95 -2.24
CA GLY A 123 -2.48 1.21 -1.26
C GLY A 123 -2.36 -0.30 -1.50
N GLY A 124 -3.16 -0.88 -2.41
CA GLY A 124 -3.25 -2.32 -2.65
C GLY A 124 -2.87 -2.83 -4.05
N ASP A 125 -2.46 -2.00 -5.00
CA ASP A 125 -2.19 -2.44 -6.39
C ASP A 125 -0.70 -2.64 -6.72
N TYR A 126 0.14 -2.88 -5.70
CA TYR A 126 1.55 -3.23 -5.89
C TYR A 126 1.73 -4.58 -6.60
N GLN A 127 2.61 -4.60 -7.61
CA GLN A 127 2.97 -5.81 -8.37
C GLN A 127 4.31 -6.36 -7.88
N TRP A 128 4.30 -7.09 -6.77
CA TRP A 128 5.51 -7.74 -6.28
C TRP A 128 5.81 -9.03 -7.03
N ASN A 129 7.09 -9.38 -7.09
CA ASN A 129 7.51 -10.67 -7.60
C ASN A 129 7.01 -11.78 -6.67
N ILE A 130 6.09 -12.61 -7.18
CA ILE A 130 5.45 -13.67 -6.40
C ILE A 130 6.31 -14.94 -6.47
N GLU A 131 7.07 -15.19 -5.41
CA GLU A 131 7.89 -16.41 -5.27
C GLU A 131 7.06 -17.66 -4.93
N GLY A 132 7.72 -18.78 -4.61
CA GLY A 132 7.10 -20.11 -4.46
C GLY A 132 5.98 -20.21 -3.41
N ASP A 133 6.01 -19.36 -2.37
CA ASP A 133 5.13 -19.50 -1.21
C ASP A 133 3.67 -19.10 -1.46
N TYR A 134 3.39 -18.38 -2.55
CA TYR A 134 2.08 -17.80 -2.86
C TYR A 134 1.31 -18.60 -3.92
N ARG A 135 1.22 -19.92 -3.75
CA ARG A 135 0.58 -20.82 -4.74
C ARG A 135 -0.86 -20.43 -5.08
N ALA A 136 -1.65 -19.98 -4.11
CA ALA A 136 -3.03 -19.54 -4.34
C ALA A 136 -3.11 -18.30 -5.24
N VAL A 137 -2.15 -17.36 -5.09
CA VAL A 137 -2.09 -16.15 -5.92
C VAL A 137 -1.66 -16.50 -7.34
N LYS A 138 -0.68 -17.40 -7.50
CA LYS A 138 -0.28 -17.88 -8.83
C LYS A 138 -1.43 -18.57 -9.56
N LYS A 139 -2.13 -19.47 -8.87
CA LYS A 139 -3.32 -20.13 -9.42
C LYS A 139 -4.38 -19.11 -9.83
N LEU A 140 -4.65 -18.11 -8.97
CA LEU A 140 -5.60 -17.03 -9.29
C LEU A 140 -5.19 -16.28 -10.55
N TRP A 141 -3.91 -15.91 -10.69
CA TRP A 141 -3.40 -15.22 -11.87
C TRP A 141 -3.49 -16.09 -13.13
N ASP A 142 -3.14 -17.38 -13.03
CA ASP A 142 -3.23 -18.32 -14.15
C ASP A 142 -4.69 -18.51 -14.58
N ASP A 143 -5.62 -18.72 -13.64
CA ASP A 143 -7.05 -18.91 -13.92
C ASP A 143 -7.70 -17.64 -14.53
N LEU A 144 -7.19 -16.46 -14.19
CA LEU A 144 -7.66 -15.17 -14.70
C LEU A 144 -6.86 -14.67 -15.92
N GLU A 145 -5.89 -15.47 -16.39
CA GLU A 145 -5.00 -15.14 -17.51
C GLU A 145 -4.26 -13.79 -17.30
N ILE A 146 -3.88 -13.48 -16.06
CA ILE A 146 -3.13 -12.28 -15.70
C ILE A 146 -1.67 -12.46 -16.11
N ASP A 147 -1.27 -11.80 -17.20
CA ASP A 147 0.11 -11.72 -17.64
C ASP A 147 0.81 -10.47 -17.08
N LEU A 148 1.86 -10.68 -16.28
CA LEU A 148 2.77 -9.62 -15.79
C LEU A 148 4.18 -9.71 -16.42
N SER A 149 4.29 -10.36 -17.58
CA SER A 149 5.50 -10.36 -18.40
C SER A 149 5.96 -8.94 -18.71
N LYS A 150 7.25 -8.77 -19.00
CA LYS A 150 7.86 -7.45 -19.28
C LYS A 150 7.17 -6.67 -20.41
N THR A 151 6.46 -7.36 -21.30
CA THR A 151 5.74 -6.78 -22.45
C THR A 151 4.26 -6.55 -22.20
N SER A 152 3.74 -7.01 -21.05
CA SER A 152 2.33 -6.82 -20.71
C SER A 152 2.00 -5.36 -20.42
N LYS A 153 0.80 -4.93 -20.86
CA LYS A 153 0.25 -3.62 -20.51
C LYS A 153 -0.25 -3.54 -19.06
N LEU A 154 -0.42 -4.69 -18.41
CA LEU A 154 -0.77 -4.76 -16.99
C LEU A 154 0.45 -4.49 -16.12
N ARG A 155 1.65 -4.87 -16.58
CA ARG A 155 2.88 -4.71 -15.82
C ARG A 155 3.23 -3.23 -15.63
N PHE A 156 3.59 -2.85 -14.41
CA PHE A 156 4.19 -1.54 -14.18
C PHE A 156 5.56 -1.43 -14.89
N PRO A 157 5.90 -0.22 -15.38
CA PRO A 157 7.23 0.02 -15.93
C PRO A 157 8.29 -0.22 -14.84
N PRO A 158 9.49 -0.73 -15.17
CA PRO A 158 10.52 -1.03 -14.18
C PRO A 158 10.90 0.15 -13.27
N GLU A 159 10.74 1.38 -13.77
CA GLU A 159 10.98 2.60 -13.02
C GLU A 159 10.01 2.79 -11.84
N ALA A 160 8.83 2.16 -11.89
CA ALA A 160 7.86 2.18 -10.79
C ALA A 160 8.30 1.33 -9.59
N GLU A 161 9.28 0.44 -9.77
CA GLU A 161 9.84 -0.39 -8.69
C GLU A 161 10.95 0.36 -7.92
N ARG A 162 11.30 1.60 -8.31
CA ARG A 162 12.33 2.41 -7.64
C ARG A 162 11.72 3.36 -6.64
N ASP A 163 12.12 3.21 -5.38
CA ASP A 163 11.81 4.19 -4.34
C ASP A 163 12.90 5.25 -4.27
N ASN A 164 12.57 6.49 -4.62
CA ASN A 164 13.51 7.61 -4.55
C ASN A 164 13.18 8.47 -3.33
N MET A 165 14.21 9.03 -2.70
CA MET A 165 14.03 9.93 -1.55
C MET A 165 14.61 11.30 -1.85
N PHE A 166 13.84 12.35 -1.58
CA PHE A 166 14.33 13.72 -1.63
C PHE A 166 14.76 14.14 -0.22
N PHE A 167 16.06 14.42 -0.04
CA PHE A 167 16.63 14.78 1.25
C PHE A 167 17.63 15.91 1.08
N ASP A 168 17.49 16.95 1.89
CA ASP A 168 18.38 18.12 1.91
C ASP A 168 18.64 18.74 0.52
N GLY A 169 17.59 18.86 -0.29
CA GLY A 169 17.68 19.47 -1.62
C GLY A 169 18.15 18.52 -2.74
N GLU A 170 18.53 17.30 -2.41
CA GLU A 170 19.09 16.32 -3.36
C GLU A 170 18.18 15.08 -3.51
N TRP A 171 18.20 14.48 -4.71
CA TRP A 171 17.52 13.22 -4.97
C TRP A 171 18.46 12.04 -4.72
N ILE A 172 18.07 11.17 -3.79
CA ILE A 172 18.67 9.86 -3.59
C ILE A 172 17.85 8.86 -4.39
N ILE A 173 18.41 8.41 -5.50
CA ILE A 173 17.77 7.47 -6.40
C ILE A 173 17.86 6.06 -5.83
N ASP A 174 16.77 5.30 -5.95
CA ASP A 174 16.74 3.88 -5.60
C ASP A 174 17.23 3.63 -4.17
N PHE A 175 16.63 4.38 -3.23
CA PHE A 175 17.04 4.55 -1.85
C PHE A 175 17.32 3.22 -1.16
N TRP A 176 16.39 2.26 -1.23
CA TRP A 176 16.51 0.99 -0.52
C TRP A 176 17.61 0.06 -1.05
N GLU A 177 17.80 0.05 -2.37
CA GLU A 177 18.68 -0.92 -3.03
C GLU A 177 20.11 -0.37 -3.14
N THR A 178 20.26 0.83 -3.67
CA THR A 178 21.56 1.39 -4.03
C THR A 178 21.84 2.77 -3.41
N GLY A 179 20.83 3.63 -3.33
CA GLY A 179 20.97 5.03 -2.93
C GLY A 179 21.46 5.19 -1.49
N TYR A 180 20.86 4.49 -0.53
CA TYR A 180 21.19 4.61 0.89
C TYR A 180 22.63 4.19 1.20
N ARG A 181 23.15 3.18 0.49
CA ARG A 181 24.50 2.63 0.69
C ARG A 181 25.58 3.27 -0.20
N SER A 182 25.20 4.23 -1.03
CA SER A 182 26.13 4.88 -1.95
C SER A 182 27.18 5.72 -1.23
N ASP A 183 28.33 5.93 -1.86
CA ASP A 183 29.36 6.87 -1.36
C ASP A 183 28.86 8.32 -1.31
N SER A 184 27.82 8.64 -2.09
CA SER A 184 27.12 9.93 -2.11
C SER A 184 26.01 10.05 -1.06
N SER A 185 25.76 8.99 -0.29
CA SER A 185 24.74 8.99 0.76
C SER A 185 25.06 10.07 1.81
N PRO A 186 24.08 10.89 2.23
CA PRO A 186 24.31 11.92 3.24
C PRO A 186 24.50 11.31 4.65
N TRP A 187 24.15 10.04 4.86
CA TRP A 187 24.35 9.36 6.14
C TRP A 187 25.76 8.75 6.26
N PRO A 188 26.44 8.95 7.40
CA PRO A 188 27.72 8.30 7.68
C PRO A 188 27.65 6.78 7.57
N LYS A 189 28.80 6.15 7.33
CA LYS A 189 28.87 4.70 7.19
C LYS A 189 28.40 3.95 8.45
N GLN A 190 28.61 4.53 9.63
CA GLN A 190 28.10 3.99 10.89
C GLN A 190 26.57 3.93 10.88
N THR A 191 25.90 5.03 10.55
CA THR A 191 24.43 5.07 10.43
C THR A 191 23.91 4.04 9.42
N GLN A 192 24.59 3.88 8.28
CA GLN A 192 24.22 2.87 7.28
C GLN A 192 24.30 1.44 7.83
N ASN A 193 25.35 1.12 8.59
CA ASN A 193 25.51 -0.20 9.20
C ASN A 193 24.48 -0.44 10.31
N ASP A 194 24.20 0.58 11.13
CA ASP A 194 23.21 0.50 12.21
C ASP A 194 21.79 0.34 11.65
N TYR A 195 21.51 0.95 10.50
CA TYR A 195 20.27 0.78 9.77
C TYR A 195 20.07 -0.64 9.25
N ASP A 196 21.12 -1.26 8.71
CA ASP A 196 21.09 -2.66 8.31
C ASP A 196 20.84 -3.57 9.52
N ALA A 197 21.50 -3.30 10.65
CA ALA A 197 21.27 -4.04 11.90
C ALA A 197 19.85 -3.86 12.46
N PHE A 198 19.30 -2.65 12.37
CA PHE A 198 17.90 -2.35 12.71
C PHE A 198 16.95 -3.22 11.90
N PHE A 199 17.12 -3.27 10.58
CA PHE A 199 16.24 -4.05 9.73
C PHE A 199 16.42 -5.55 9.87
N GLU A 200 17.64 -6.02 10.12
CA GLU A 200 17.89 -7.43 10.46
C GLU A 200 17.14 -7.80 11.74
N TYR A 201 17.22 -6.95 12.78
CA TYR A 201 16.48 -7.14 14.03
C TYR A 201 14.97 -7.15 13.79
N MET A 202 14.42 -6.15 13.10
CA MET A 202 12.99 -6.08 12.80
C MET A 202 12.52 -7.26 11.93
N GLY A 203 13.36 -7.70 11.00
CA GLY A 203 13.13 -8.86 10.14
C GLY A 203 13.16 -10.18 10.88
N SER A 204 13.84 -10.28 12.03
CA SER A 204 13.95 -11.52 12.82
C SER A 204 12.60 -12.03 13.34
N PHE A 205 11.62 -11.14 13.50
CA PHE A 205 10.26 -11.50 13.94
C PHE A 205 9.29 -11.75 12.77
N LYS A 206 9.73 -11.54 11.52
CA LYS A 206 8.88 -11.72 10.33
C LYS A 206 8.32 -13.14 10.32
N TRP A 207 7.01 -13.26 10.10
CA TRP A 207 6.25 -14.53 10.11
C TRP A 207 6.14 -15.25 11.45
N THR A 208 6.72 -14.72 12.52
CA THR A 208 6.54 -15.30 13.86
C THR A 208 5.21 -14.81 14.44
N PRO A 209 4.31 -15.71 14.88
CA PRO A 209 3.06 -15.30 15.50
C PRO A 209 3.29 -14.33 16.66
N TRP A 210 2.51 -13.25 16.72
CA TRP A 210 2.63 -12.23 17.76
C TRP A 210 2.60 -12.82 19.18
N SER A 211 1.78 -13.84 19.39
CA SER A 211 1.68 -14.56 20.67
C SER A 211 3.00 -15.17 21.17
N LYS A 212 3.94 -15.46 20.25
CA LYS A 212 5.26 -16.00 20.59
C LYS A 212 6.27 -14.90 20.92
N VAL A 213 6.25 -13.78 20.19
CA VAL A 213 7.25 -12.71 20.34
C VAL A 213 6.87 -11.67 21.40
N LYS A 214 5.57 -11.53 21.71
CA LYS A 214 5.09 -10.51 22.67
C LYS A 214 5.79 -10.59 24.02
N LYS A 215 6.06 -11.80 24.51
CA LYS A 215 6.72 -11.97 25.82
C LYS A 215 8.16 -11.46 25.80
N ASP A 216 8.87 -11.72 24.70
CA ASP A 216 10.28 -11.36 24.55
C ASP A 216 10.45 -9.86 24.35
N LEU A 217 9.45 -9.20 23.76
CA LEU A 217 9.41 -7.75 23.53
C LEU A 217 8.71 -6.96 24.64
N ALA A 218 8.16 -7.60 25.67
CA ALA A 218 7.39 -6.92 26.73
C ALA A 218 8.21 -5.87 27.52
N GLY A 219 9.55 -5.96 27.48
CA GLY A 219 10.43 -4.94 28.04
C GLY A 219 10.41 -3.63 27.26
N LEU A 220 10.14 -3.68 25.96
CA LEU A 220 10.13 -2.51 25.07
C LEU A 220 8.93 -1.59 25.33
N ASP A 221 7.83 -2.11 25.86
CA ASP A 221 6.65 -1.31 26.24
C ASP A 221 6.94 -0.24 27.33
N LYS A 222 8.14 -0.26 27.93
CA LYS A 222 8.56 0.63 29.02
C LYS A 222 9.52 1.73 28.59
N ILE A 223 9.96 1.72 27.34
CA ILE A 223 10.94 2.66 26.80
C ILE A 223 10.39 3.23 25.49
N SER A 224 10.85 4.42 25.10
CA SER A 224 10.53 4.97 23.79
C SER A 224 11.25 4.19 22.68
N PHE A 225 10.77 4.32 21.45
CA PHE A 225 11.45 3.71 20.32
C PHE A 225 12.85 4.30 20.12
N LYS A 226 13.01 5.58 20.46
CA LYS A 226 14.29 6.30 20.49
C LYS A 226 15.26 5.73 21.52
N GLU A 227 14.81 5.54 22.76
CA GLU A 227 15.61 4.93 23.83
C GLU A 227 16.04 3.50 23.43
N TRP A 228 15.16 2.76 22.76
CA TRP A 228 15.54 1.46 22.22
C TRP A 228 16.63 1.55 21.13
N ILE A 229 16.53 2.51 20.20
CA ILE A 229 17.54 2.71 19.15
C ILE A 229 18.88 3.18 19.76
N GLU A 230 18.86 4.24 20.54
CA GLU A 230 20.07 4.95 21.00
C GLU A 230 20.68 4.32 22.26
N ASP A 231 19.88 4.03 23.29
CA ASP A 231 20.42 3.62 24.59
C ASP A 231 20.58 2.10 24.71
N VAL A 232 19.64 1.33 24.16
CA VAL A 232 19.67 -0.15 24.24
C VAL A 232 20.62 -0.74 23.19
N ASN A 233 20.52 -0.28 21.93
CA ASN A 233 21.35 -0.80 20.85
C ASN A 233 22.64 0.01 20.62
N GLY A 234 22.73 1.24 21.15
CA GLY A 234 23.93 2.07 20.96
C GLY A 234 24.11 2.57 19.53
N TRP A 235 23.04 2.59 18.73
CA TRP A 235 23.09 3.00 17.33
C TRP A 235 23.19 4.52 17.18
N ASP A 236 23.74 4.95 16.05
CA ASP A 236 23.93 6.36 15.71
C ASP A 236 22.60 7.16 15.82
N PRO A 237 22.54 8.29 16.54
CA PRO A 237 21.33 9.12 16.61
C PRO A 237 20.79 9.63 15.26
N GLN A 238 21.60 9.62 14.19
CA GLN A 238 21.09 9.87 12.85
C GLN A 238 20.12 8.78 12.37
N LEU A 239 20.26 7.54 12.86
CA LEU A 239 19.29 6.48 12.62
C LEU A 239 17.95 6.84 13.25
N SER A 240 17.93 7.25 14.53
CA SER A 240 16.68 7.61 15.20
C SER A 240 15.98 8.77 14.50
N HIS A 241 16.72 9.78 14.02
CA HIS A 241 16.19 10.89 13.23
C HIS A 241 15.59 10.43 11.89
N LEU A 242 16.27 9.52 11.18
CA LEU A 242 15.77 8.95 9.93
C LEU A 242 14.48 8.15 10.16
N ILE A 243 14.44 7.31 11.19
CA ILE A 243 13.25 6.53 11.56
C ILE A 243 12.11 7.47 12.02
N ASP A 244 12.41 8.50 12.81
CA ASP A 244 11.42 9.48 13.30
C ASP A 244 10.68 10.16 12.16
N MET A 245 11.39 10.56 11.11
CA MET A 245 10.79 11.15 9.91
C MET A 245 9.71 10.24 9.31
N TRP A 246 9.99 8.94 9.18
CA TRP A 246 9.03 7.99 8.63
C TRP A 246 7.90 7.67 9.60
N VAL A 247 8.21 7.40 10.86
CA VAL A 247 7.17 6.98 11.83
C VAL A 247 6.20 8.13 12.07
N ARG A 248 6.65 9.39 12.09
CA ARG A 248 5.76 10.55 12.16
C ARG A 248 4.90 10.70 10.92
N ALA A 249 5.47 10.50 9.73
CA ALA A 249 4.72 10.60 8.49
C ALA A 249 3.67 9.49 8.36
N ASP A 250 4.03 8.25 8.70
CA ASP A 250 3.20 7.06 8.47
C ASP A 250 2.19 6.82 9.60
N TYR A 251 2.62 7.00 10.85
CA TYR A 251 1.81 6.64 12.03
C TYR A 251 1.33 7.86 12.82
N GLY A 252 1.81 9.07 12.51
CA GLY A 252 1.47 10.27 13.26
C GLY A 252 2.07 10.29 14.68
N ALA A 253 3.06 9.44 14.96
CA ALA A 253 3.75 9.33 16.24
C ALA A 253 5.27 9.43 16.04
N GLY A 254 5.97 10.07 16.98
CA GLY A 254 7.43 10.14 16.96
C GLY A 254 8.07 8.84 17.44
N VAL A 255 9.39 8.80 17.36
CA VAL A 255 10.17 7.77 18.07
C VAL A 255 10.28 8.04 19.59
N ASP A 256 9.93 9.25 20.02
CA ASP A 256 9.99 9.74 21.41
C ASP A 256 8.70 9.54 22.22
#